data_AF-A0A8H3E605-F1
#
_entry.id   AF-A0A8H3E605-F1
#
_cell.length_a   1.000
_cell.length_b   1.000
_cell.length_c   1.000
_cell.angle_alpha   90.00
_cell.angle_beta   90.00
_cell.angle_gamma   90.00
#
_symmetry.space_group_name_H-M   'P 1'
#
loop_
_entity.id
_entity.type
_entity.pdbx_description
1 polymer ?
#
loop_
_entity_poly.entity_id
_entity_poly.type
_entity_poly.pdbx_seq_one_letter_code
_entity_poly.pdbx_strand_id
1 'polypeptide(L)'
;MVSSTHNVCAKENYVAIVSTIVETDRPEQEIVPGLNLLGPIHDKFVSVTQLYEPTSSGQEDNIFITRSYDATSHFETVVKDVHDVWQRVVGTDLVIKKRELEAAA
;
A
#
# COMPACT_ATOMS: atom_id res chain seq x y z
N MET A 1 -16.09 6.55 4.07
CA MET A 1 -15.63 5.39 4.86
C MET A 1 -15.80 4.13 4.03
N VAL A 2 -14.87 3.20 4.16
CA VAL A 2 -14.96 1.89 3.50
C VAL A 2 -16.01 1.06 4.25
N SER A 3 -16.95 0.47 3.52
CA SER A 3 -18.12 -0.20 4.10
C SER A 3 -18.77 -1.16 3.09
N SER A 4 -19.98 -1.62 3.38
CA SER A 4 -20.78 -2.43 2.45
C SER A 4 -21.01 -1.79 1.08
N THR A 5 -20.94 -0.46 0.95
CA THR A 5 -21.03 0.22 -0.37
C THR A 5 -19.86 -0.14 -1.29
N HIS A 6 -18.77 -0.65 -0.73
CA HIS A 6 -17.59 -1.15 -1.43
C HIS A 6 -17.54 -2.69 -1.46
N ASN A 7 -18.59 -3.37 -0.99
CA ASN A 7 -18.69 -4.83 -0.88
C ASN A 7 -17.56 -5.51 -0.07
N VAL A 8 -16.98 -4.82 0.92
CA VAL A 8 -15.90 -5.38 1.76
C VAL A 8 -16.36 -5.91 3.12
N CYS A 9 -17.60 -5.63 3.52
CA CYS A 9 -18.19 -6.08 4.79
C CYS A 9 -19.72 -6.18 4.67
N ALA A 10 -20.35 -6.80 5.67
CA ALA A 10 -21.81 -6.88 5.76
C ALA A 10 -22.46 -5.49 5.89
N LYS A 11 -23.77 -5.40 5.59
CA LYS A 11 -24.55 -4.16 5.74
C LYS A 11 -24.47 -3.63 7.19
N GLU A 12 -24.62 -2.32 7.34
CA GLU A 12 -24.52 -1.59 8.62
C GLU A 12 -23.17 -1.74 9.34
N ASN A 13 -22.14 -2.26 8.68
CA ASN A 13 -20.78 -2.33 9.20
C ASN A 13 -19.84 -1.40 8.41
N TYR A 14 -18.78 -0.95 9.08
CA TYR A 14 -17.74 -0.10 8.52
C TYR A 14 -16.37 -0.71 8.82
N VAL A 15 -15.45 -0.58 7.87
CA VAL A 15 -14.04 -0.95 8.04
C VAL A 15 -13.23 0.33 8.12
N ALA A 16 -12.60 0.54 9.27
CA ALA A 16 -11.69 1.65 9.50
C ALA A 16 -10.28 1.10 9.74
N ILE A 17 -9.30 1.66 9.02
CA ILE A 17 -7.89 1.28 9.12
C ILE A 17 -7.13 2.52 9.55
N VAL A 18 -6.33 2.40 10.61
CA VAL A 18 -5.43 3.44 11.10
C VAL A 18 -4.01 2.90 10.99
N SER A 19 -3.14 3.61 10.28
CA SER A 19 -1.76 3.23 10.00
C SER A 19 -0.80 4.38 10.28
N THR A 20 0.40 4.05 10.78
CA THR A 20 1.51 4.98 10.99
C THR A 20 2.83 4.21 10.96
N ILE A 21 3.95 4.94 10.88
CA ILE A 21 5.29 4.38 11.14
C ILE A 21 5.45 4.25 12.65
N VAL A 22 5.99 3.11 13.10
CA VAL A 22 6.25 2.86 14.52
C VAL A 22 7.43 3.70 15.00
N GLU A 23 7.20 4.51 16.03
CA GLU A 23 8.21 5.41 16.61
C GLU A 23 8.58 5.05 18.06
N THR A 24 7.83 4.15 18.70
CA THR A 24 8.01 3.75 20.10
C THR A 24 8.01 2.23 20.29
N ASP A 25 8.33 1.77 21.50
CA ASP A 25 8.18 0.37 21.91
C ASP A 25 6.72 -0.03 22.20
N ARG A 26 5.77 0.90 22.07
CA ARG A 26 4.35 0.72 22.35
C ARG A 26 3.50 1.17 21.13
N PRO A 27 3.57 0.47 19.99
CA PRO A 27 3.00 0.91 18.72
C PRO A 27 1.48 1.18 18.77
N GLU A 28 0.75 0.38 19.55
CA GLU A 28 -0.70 0.55 19.69
C GLU A 28 -1.09 1.86 20.38
N GLN A 29 -0.20 2.46 21.18
CA GLN A 29 -0.46 3.76 21.82
C GLN A 29 -0.38 4.92 20.82
N GLU A 30 0.43 4.79 19.79
CA GLU A 30 0.66 5.82 18.78
C GLU A 30 -0.61 6.07 17.95
N ILE A 31 -1.44 5.04 17.75
CA ILE A 31 -2.68 5.12 16.96
C ILE A 31 -3.92 5.52 17.78
N VAL A 32 -3.82 5.65 19.11
CA VAL A 32 -4.94 6.03 19.99
C VAL A 32 -5.64 7.32 19.54
N PRO A 33 -4.92 8.40 19.14
CA PRO A 33 -5.58 9.60 18.64
C PRO A 33 -6.50 9.33 17.45
N GLY A 34 -6.10 8.45 16.52
CA GLY A 34 -6.92 8.04 15.38
C GLY A 34 -8.11 7.17 15.80
N LEU A 35 -7.90 6.22 16.71
CA LEU A 35 -8.95 5.34 17.22
C LEU A 35 -10.06 6.12 17.96
N ASN A 36 -9.70 7.15 18.72
CA ASN A 36 -10.66 7.97 19.46
C ASN A 36 -11.65 8.72 18.56
N LEU A 37 -11.31 8.92 17.27
CA LEU A 37 -12.20 9.56 16.29
C LEU A 37 -13.27 8.60 15.73
N LEU A 38 -13.11 7.28 15.93
CA LEU A 38 -13.96 6.26 15.32
C LEU A 38 -15.25 5.99 16.12
N GLY A 39 -15.35 6.46 17.37
CA GLY A 39 -16.46 6.12 18.26
C GLY A 39 -16.37 4.68 18.79
N PRO A 40 -17.51 4.02 19.11
CA PRO A 40 -17.52 2.63 19.57
C PRO A 40 -16.96 1.67 18.52
N ILE A 41 -15.92 0.91 18.88
CA ILE A 41 -15.30 -0.10 18.02
C ILE A 41 -15.84 -1.47 18.40
N HIS A 42 -16.39 -2.21 17.43
CA HIS A 42 -16.87 -3.58 17.64
C HIS A 42 -15.73 -4.56 17.90
N ASP A 43 -14.77 -4.62 16.96
CA ASP A 43 -13.59 -5.47 17.02
C ASP A 43 -12.38 -4.68 16.53
N LYS A 44 -11.19 -5.02 17.07
CA LYS A 44 -9.92 -4.39 16.70
C LYS A 44 -8.87 -5.46 16.41
N PHE A 45 -8.24 -5.35 15.24
CA PHE A 45 -7.16 -6.23 14.81
C PHE A 45 -5.90 -5.39 14.62
N VAL A 46 -4.84 -5.70 15.36
CA VAL A 46 -3.58 -4.94 15.35
C VAL A 46 -2.49 -5.79 14.70
N SER A 47 -1.78 -5.20 13.75
CA SER A 47 -0.65 -5.82 13.07
C SER A 47 0.51 -4.82 12.98
N VAL A 48 1.72 -5.31 13.22
CA VAL A 48 2.96 -4.54 13.03
C VAL A 48 3.81 -5.30 12.02
N THR A 49 4.26 -4.60 10.98
CA THR A 49 5.00 -5.20 9.87
C THR A 49 6.28 -4.42 9.62
N GLN A 50 7.39 -5.13 9.47
CA GLN A 50 8.66 -4.52 9.09
C GLN A 50 8.63 -4.11 7.61
N LEU A 51 9.06 -2.89 7.32
CA LEU A 51 9.24 -2.39 5.96
C LEU A 51 10.65 -2.68 5.47
N TYR A 52 10.76 -3.22 4.26
CA TYR A 52 12.01 -3.54 3.58
C TYR A 52 12.12 -2.79 2.26
N GLU A 53 13.36 -2.52 1.85
CA GLU A 53 13.73 -1.93 0.57
C GLU A 53 14.93 -2.69 -0.04
N PRO A 54 15.09 -2.66 -1.37
CA PRO A 54 16.23 -3.30 -2.02
C PRO A 54 17.56 -2.66 -1.62
N THR A 55 18.58 -3.49 -1.37
CA THR A 55 19.94 -3.02 -1.07
C THR A 55 20.76 -2.70 -2.33
N SER A 56 20.28 -3.07 -3.51
CA SER A 56 20.93 -2.85 -4.80
C SER A 56 19.89 -2.49 -5.88
N SER A 57 20.36 -1.95 -7.01
CA SER A 57 19.48 -1.59 -8.13
C SER A 57 18.96 -2.81 -8.91
N GLY A 58 19.58 -3.98 -8.77
CA GLY A 58 19.27 -5.16 -9.57
C GLY A 58 19.92 -5.18 -10.97
N GLN A 59 20.65 -4.14 -11.37
CA GLN A 59 21.21 -4.05 -12.74
C GLN A 59 22.43 -4.97 -12.97
N GLU A 60 23.18 -5.27 -11.92
CA GLU A 60 24.39 -6.11 -12.01
C GLU A 60 24.06 -7.61 -11.99
N ASP A 61 23.00 -8.00 -11.27
CA ASP A 61 22.60 -9.38 -11.00
C ASP A 61 21.26 -9.76 -11.67
N ASN A 62 20.56 -8.80 -12.27
CA ASN A 62 19.22 -8.93 -12.84
C ASN A 62 18.13 -9.32 -11.81
N ILE A 63 18.31 -8.93 -10.55
CA ILE A 63 17.35 -9.18 -9.47
C ILE A 63 16.70 -7.86 -9.03
N PHE A 64 15.50 -7.60 -9.54
CA PHE A 64 14.79 -6.33 -9.32
C PHE A 64 13.71 -6.48 -8.23
N ILE A 65 14.02 -6.03 -7.02
CA ILE A 65 13.13 -6.11 -5.86
C ILE A 65 12.37 -4.79 -5.67
N THR A 66 11.07 -4.91 -5.33
CA THR A 66 10.17 -3.80 -4.97
C THR A 66 10.29 -3.44 -3.49
N ARG A 67 9.88 -2.23 -3.13
CA ARG A 67 9.77 -1.79 -1.72
C ARG A 67 8.51 -2.36 -1.07
N SER A 68 8.54 -2.51 0.24
CA SER A 68 7.34 -2.83 1.03
C SER A 68 6.32 -1.69 0.96
N TYR A 69 5.03 -1.99 1.07
CA TYR A 69 3.98 -0.98 1.17
C TYR A 69 4.16 -0.16 2.45
N ASP A 70 4.27 1.15 2.31
CA ASP A 70 4.37 2.06 3.45
C ASP A 70 3.01 2.27 4.15
N ALA A 71 3.01 3.10 5.18
CA ALA A 71 1.82 3.37 5.99
C ALA A 71 0.81 4.34 5.33
N THR A 72 1.05 4.84 4.11
CA THR A 72 0.17 5.80 3.44
C THR A 72 -1.11 5.14 2.96
N SER A 73 -2.22 5.88 2.94
CA SER A 73 -3.54 5.35 2.58
C SER A 73 -3.87 5.44 1.09
N HIS A 74 -2.89 5.78 0.25
CA HIS A 74 -3.05 5.94 -1.19
C HIS A 74 -1.84 5.36 -1.93
N PHE A 75 -1.96 5.17 -3.25
CA PHE A 75 -0.99 4.39 -4.03
C PHE A 75 0.15 5.20 -4.66
N GLU A 76 0.40 6.44 -4.24
CA GLU A 76 1.37 7.29 -4.95
C GLU A 76 2.80 6.75 -4.85
N THR A 77 3.23 6.36 -3.65
CA THR A 77 4.57 5.79 -3.42
C THR A 77 4.73 4.43 -4.10
N VAL A 78 3.66 3.64 -4.14
CA VAL A 78 3.59 2.36 -4.87
C VAL A 78 3.76 2.57 -6.37
N VAL A 79 3.03 3.52 -6.95
CA VAL A 79 3.16 3.84 -8.38
C VAL A 79 4.57 4.32 -8.68
N LYS A 80 5.16 5.15 -7.81
CA LYS A 80 6.56 5.57 -7.95
C LYS A 80 7.53 4.38 -7.95
N ASP A 81 7.31 3.38 -7.08
CA ASP A 81 8.13 2.16 -7.05
C ASP A 81 7.98 1.33 -8.33
N VAL A 82 6.76 1.23 -8.89
CA VAL A 82 6.53 0.57 -10.19
C VAL A 82 7.31 1.25 -11.31
N HIS A 83 7.29 2.58 -11.37
CA HIS A 83 8.05 3.34 -12.37
C HIS A 83 9.56 3.16 -12.19
N ASP A 84 10.06 3.17 -10.95
CA ASP A 84 11.47 2.94 -10.61
C ASP A 84 11.93 1.55 -11.04
N VAL A 85 11.19 0.50 -10.67
CA VAL A 85 11.49 -0.89 -11.06
C VAL A 85 11.48 -1.03 -12.58
N TRP A 86 10.48 -0.47 -13.27
CA TRP A 86 10.43 -0.48 -14.73
C TRP A 86 11.67 0.15 -15.35
N GLN A 87 12.07 1.33 -14.87
CA GLN A 87 13.26 2.03 -15.36
C GLN A 87 14.53 1.19 -15.15
N ARG A 88 14.66 0.52 -14.00
CA ARG A 88 15.82 -0.34 -13.71
C ARG A 88 15.87 -1.58 -14.60
N VAL A 89 14.72 -2.16 -14.92
CA VAL A 89 14.59 -3.37 -15.76
C VAL A 89 14.77 -3.06 -17.25
N VAL A 90 14.08 -2.03 -17.74
CA VAL A 90 13.94 -1.73 -19.18
C VAL A 90 14.97 -0.70 -19.65
N GLY A 91 15.46 0.16 -18.74
CA GLY A 91 16.40 1.24 -19.05
C GLY A 91 15.77 2.51 -19.63
N THR A 92 14.44 2.56 -19.77
CA THR A 92 13.69 3.70 -20.33
C THR A 92 12.39 3.95 -19.59
N ASP A 93 11.96 5.22 -19.54
CA ASP A 93 10.79 5.61 -18.76
C ASP A 93 9.52 4.87 -19.19
N LEU A 94 8.68 4.51 -18.22
CA LEU A 94 7.38 3.91 -18.48
C LEU A 94 6.43 4.92 -19.11
N VAL A 95 6.17 4.75 -20.41
CA VAL A 95 5.19 5.56 -21.16
C VAL A 95 3.88 4.78 -21.28
N ILE A 96 2.84 5.23 -20.58
CA ILE A 96 1.51 4.61 -20.62
C ILE A 96 0.83 4.91 -21.96
N LYS A 97 0.47 3.86 -22.69
CA LYS A 97 -0.29 3.96 -23.95
C LYS A 97 -1.69 3.36 -23.76
N LYS A 98 -2.67 3.88 -24.49
CA LYS A 98 -4.01 3.29 -24.53
C LYS A 98 -3.90 1.87 -25.09
N ARG A 99 -4.46 0.89 -24.38
CA ARG A 99 -4.53 -0.48 -24.89
C ARG A 99 -5.38 -0.51 -26.15
N GLU A 100 -4.79 -0.93 -27.26
CA GLU A 100 -5.53 -1.28 -28.46
C GLU A 100 -6.17 -2.65 -28.22
N LEU A 101 -7.49 -2.71 -28.36
CA LEU A 101 -8.20 -3.98 -28.37
C LEU A 101 -8.07 -4.52 -29.78
N GLU A 102 -7.34 -5.61 -29.98
CA GLU A 102 -7.44 -6.36 -31.22
C GLU A 102 -8.92 -6.73 -31.38
N ALA A 103 -9.53 -6.24 -32.48
CA ALA A 103 -10.89 -6.61 -32.81
C ALA A 103 -10.91 -8.15 -32.92
N ALA A 104 -11.69 -8.79 -32.05
CA ALA A 104 -11.87 -10.23 -32.08
C ALA A 104 -12.25 -10.64 -33.51
N ALA A 105 -11.33 -11.37 -34.16
CA ALA A 105 -11.56 -12.01 -35.46
C ALA A 105 -12.47 -13.23 -35.30
#